data_AF-A0A820LGR4-F1
#
_entry.id   AF-A0A820LGR4-F1
#
_cell.length_a   1.000
_cell.length_b   1.000
_cell.length_c   1.000
_cell.angle_alpha   90.00
_cell.angle_beta   90.00
_cell.angle_gamma   90.00
#
_symmetry.space_group_name_H-M   'P 1'
#
loop_
_entity.id
_entity.type
_entity.pdbx_description
1 polymer ?
#
loop_
_entity_poly.entity_id
_entity_poly.type
_entity_poly.pdbx_seq_one_letter_code
_entity_poly.pdbx_strand_id
1 'polypeptide(L)'
;MLAELPQIILTQPESWKLGANLALTTNLGNIAPFTLVLIKFFYRKHEFNSVPINYVVIEYTNTIFLGESFSFILPSLLTIAQGNGRLHCIEAINGTNKTEAIYQPPRFSVSIYFLCLFLILTISLISFVLLRWTTITRNAYHTESETSLEIIDTIYSQPKSLTTPSYILLSLLCSYISSVVFGFLLAISSYALMPYGHKIFYLGTIISPWMLTIVWALGMIKPVLRQRYVYILITLGSITFAFSMYVALKSPCPPWVDTTKGSVLILFVWFITYIFLGYPRLVIANYARRHSPNGMFWFGVQVQCGSLMGSIASYLMVENFALFHERRPCERIAC
;
A
#
# COMPACT_ATOMS: atom_id res chain seq x y z
N MET A 1 1.94 0.81 10.76
CA MET A 1 0.57 0.50 11.24
C MET A 1 0.10 -0.87 10.76
N LEU A 2 0.11 -1.11 9.44
CA LEU A 2 -0.19 -2.38 8.80
C LEU A 2 0.57 -3.60 9.33
N ALA A 3 1.86 -3.42 9.62
CA ALA A 3 2.73 -4.49 10.10
C ALA A 3 2.34 -5.01 11.50
N GLU A 4 1.75 -4.16 12.35
CA GLU A 4 1.27 -4.54 13.69
C GLU A 4 -0.15 -5.10 13.70
N LEU A 5 -0.84 -5.11 12.55
CA LEU A 5 -2.21 -5.61 12.46
C LEU A 5 -2.37 -7.01 13.10
N PRO A 6 -1.46 -7.99 12.88
CA PRO A 6 -1.53 -9.30 13.53
C PRO A 6 -1.46 -9.29 15.06
N GLN A 7 -0.85 -8.29 15.68
CA GLN A 7 -0.80 -8.19 17.14
C GLN A 7 -2.03 -7.48 17.69
N ILE A 8 -2.46 -6.39 17.04
CA ILE A 8 -3.55 -5.56 17.53
C ILE A 8 -4.90 -6.29 17.38
N ILE A 9 -5.07 -7.05 16.29
CA ILE A 9 -6.33 -7.76 15.97
C ILE A 9 -6.77 -8.75 17.05
N LEU A 10 -5.83 -9.27 17.84
CA LEU A 10 -6.08 -10.28 18.87
C LEU A 10 -6.56 -9.66 20.19
N THR A 11 -6.39 -8.35 20.37
CA THR A 11 -6.64 -7.65 21.63
C THR A 11 -7.79 -6.64 21.53
N GLN A 12 -8.10 -6.18 20.33
CA GLN A 12 -9.11 -5.14 20.11
C GLN A 12 -10.52 -5.74 19.91
N PRO A 13 -11.57 -5.02 20.35
CA PRO A 13 -12.96 -5.48 20.22
C PRO A 13 -13.42 -5.59 18.76
N GLU A 14 -12.80 -4.83 17.86
CA GLU A 14 -13.07 -4.80 16.42
C GLU A 14 -12.63 -6.07 15.68
N SER A 15 -11.76 -6.89 16.31
CA SER A 15 -11.21 -8.13 15.74
C SER A 15 -10.87 -7.99 14.23
N TRP A 16 -11.38 -8.89 13.39
CA TRP A 16 -11.08 -8.98 11.97
C TRP A 16 -11.54 -7.77 11.15
N LYS A 17 -12.45 -6.95 11.69
CA LYS A 17 -12.92 -5.70 11.07
C LYS A 17 -11.88 -4.58 11.17
N LEU A 18 -10.96 -4.66 12.12
CA LEU A 18 -9.94 -3.65 12.36
C LEU A 18 -9.13 -3.28 11.11
N GLY A 19 -8.85 -4.25 10.23
CA GLY A 19 -8.14 -4.00 8.97
C GLY A 19 -8.87 -2.99 8.07
N ALA A 20 -10.20 -3.10 7.98
CA ALA A 20 -11.02 -2.19 7.19
C ALA A 20 -11.10 -0.78 7.80
N ASN A 21 -11.24 -0.69 9.13
CA ASN A 21 -11.27 0.59 9.85
C ASN A 21 -9.95 1.35 9.69
N LEU A 22 -8.82 0.63 9.82
CA LEU A 22 -7.49 1.23 9.62
C LEU A 22 -7.29 1.66 8.17
N ALA A 23 -7.77 0.89 7.19
CA ALA A 23 -7.75 1.29 5.78
C ALA A 23 -8.52 2.59 5.56
N LEU A 24 -9.73 2.69 6.11
CA LEU A 24 -10.57 3.88 5.96
C LEU A 24 -9.93 5.10 6.62
N THR A 25 -9.53 5.00 7.90
CA THR A 25 -8.93 6.11 8.64
C THR A 25 -7.60 6.56 8.03
N THR A 26 -6.75 5.63 7.57
CA THR A 26 -5.47 5.98 6.92
C THR A 26 -5.71 6.75 5.61
N ASN A 27 -6.65 6.29 4.79
CA ASN A 27 -6.95 6.95 3.52
C ASN A 27 -7.71 8.26 3.69
N LEU A 28 -8.56 8.40 4.73
CA LEU A 28 -9.17 9.68 5.11
C LEU A 28 -8.14 10.70 5.59
N GLY A 29 -7.07 10.25 6.25
CA GLY A 29 -5.97 11.13 6.68
C GLY A 29 -5.15 11.72 5.54
N ASN A 30 -5.19 11.12 4.34
CA ASN A 30 -4.44 11.57 3.16
C ASN A 30 -5.13 12.76 2.44
N ILE A 31 -5.47 13.82 3.18
CA ILE A 31 -6.23 14.98 2.68
C ILE A 31 -5.36 15.90 1.80
N ALA A 32 -4.03 15.84 1.94
CA ALA A 32 -3.11 16.83 1.36
C ALA A 32 -3.32 17.10 -0.16
N PRO A 33 -3.46 16.09 -1.05
CA PRO A 33 -3.73 16.36 -2.47
C PRO A 33 -5.08 17.03 -2.71
N PHE A 34 -6.12 16.67 -1.94
CA PHE A 34 -7.43 17.30 -2.03
C PHE A 34 -7.39 18.76 -1.57
N THR A 35 -6.70 19.05 -0.47
CA THR A 35 -6.49 20.42 0.00
C THR A 35 -5.78 21.26 -1.06
N LEU A 36 -4.76 20.73 -1.71
CA LEU A 36 -4.06 21.44 -2.80
C LEU A 36 -4.95 21.68 -4.03
N VAL A 37 -5.79 20.71 -4.41
CA VAL A 37 -6.78 20.90 -5.48
C VAL A 37 -7.79 21.99 -5.11
N LEU A 38 -8.30 21.98 -3.88
CA LEU A 38 -9.24 23.00 -3.39
C LEU A 38 -8.60 24.40 -3.36
N ILE A 39 -7.37 24.52 -2.87
CA ILE A 39 -6.62 25.78 -2.88
C ILE A 39 -6.49 26.29 -4.32
N LYS A 40 -6.12 25.43 -5.28
CA LYS A 40 -6.00 25.82 -6.69
C LYS A 40 -7.34 26.25 -7.30
N PHE A 41 -8.43 25.60 -6.90
CA PHE A 41 -9.78 25.93 -7.36
C PHE A 41 -10.26 27.29 -6.81
N PHE A 42 -10.09 27.54 -5.51
CA PHE A 42 -10.54 28.78 -4.86
C PHE A 42 -9.62 29.97 -5.11
N TYR A 43 -8.30 29.77 -5.19
CA TYR A 43 -7.31 30.83 -5.37
C TYR A 43 -6.82 30.95 -6.82
N ARG A 44 -7.76 30.84 -7.77
CA ARG A 44 -7.56 30.93 -9.25
C ARG A 44 -6.76 32.15 -9.74
N LYS A 45 -6.49 33.13 -8.86
CA LYS A 45 -5.82 34.41 -9.15
C LYS A 45 -4.31 34.42 -8.86
N HIS A 46 -3.77 33.46 -8.12
CA HIS A 46 -2.32 33.29 -7.98
C HIS A 46 -1.87 32.22 -8.99
N GLU A 47 -1.21 32.64 -10.07
CA GLU A 47 -0.34 31.74 -10.82
C GLU A 47 0.77 31.29 -9.87
N PHE A 48 0.53 30.18 -9.16
CA PHE A 48 1.60 29.47 -8.50
C PHE A 48 2.55 29.05 -9.62
N ASN A 49 3.74 29.61 -9.63
CA ASN A 49 4.72 29.37 -10.68
C ASN A 49 5.07 27.88 -10.63
N SER A 50 4.37 27.07 -11.42
CA SER A 50 4.40 25.61 -11.35
C SER A 50 5.66 25.02 -11.97
N VAL A 51 6.46 25.87 -12.62
CA VAL A 51 7.75 25.56 -13.22
C VAL A 51 8.69 24.92 -12.18
N PRO A 52 9.10 25.57 -11.07
CA PRO A 52 9.98 24.93 -10.08
C PRO A 52 9.46 23.61 -9.49
N ILE A 53 8.15 23.49 -9.25
CA ILE A 53 7.55 22.27 -8.70
C ILE A 53 7.64 21.11 -9.70
N ASN A 54 7.33 21.36 -10.97
CA ASN A 54 7.37 20.33 -12.00
C ASN A 54 8.79 19.87 -12.30
N TYR A 55 9.78 20.77 -12.24
CA TYR A 55 11.19 20.44 -12.44
C TYR A 55 11.72 19.54 -11.32
N VAL A 56 11.48 19.91 -10.05
CA VAL A 56 11.83 19.09 -8.89
C VAL A 56 11.15 17.72 -8.94
N VAL A 57 9.89 17.66 -9.37
CA VAL A 57 9.19 16.38 -9.45
C VAL A 57 9.79 15.46 -10.52
N ILE A 58 10.25 15.98 -11.66
CA ILE A 58 10.83 15.17 -12.75
C ILE A 58 12.17 14.57 -12.35
N GLU A 59 13.05 15.36 -11.73
CA GLU A 59 14.41 14.97 -11.35
C GLU A 59 14.41 14.06 -10.10
N TYR A 60 13.53 14.33 -9.12
CA TYR A 60 13.48 13.60 -7.85
C TYR A 60 12.40 12.50 -7.80
N THR A 61 11.74 12.15 -8.92
CA THR A 61 10.71 11.09 -8.98
C THR A 61 11.20 9.77 -8.37
N ASN A 62 12.43 9.35 -8.71
CA ASN A 62 12.99 8.10 -8.20
C ASN A 62 13.18 8.14 -6.68
N THR A 63 13.57 9.31 -6.16
CA THR A 63 13.74 9.57 -4.72
C THR A 63 12.40 9.57 -3.98
N ILE A 64 11.32 10.06 -4.61
CA ILE A 64 9.95 10.01 -4.04
C ILE A 64 9.51 8.55 -3.84
N PHE A 65 9.64 7.71 -4.86
CA PHE A 65 9.26 6.29 -4.74
C PHE A 65 10.19 5.48 -3.81
N LEU A 66 11.46 5.87 -3.73
CA LEU A 66 12.38 5.34 -2.73
C LEU A 66 11.92 5.68 -1.31
N GLY A 67 11.48 6.92 -1.08
CA GLY A 67 10.88 7.35 0.18
C GLY A 67 9.60 6.58 0.52
N GLU A 68 8.71 6.37 -0.45
CA GLU A 68 7.51 5.51 -0.31
C GLU A 68 7.90 4.09 0.12
N SER A 69 8.94 3.52 -0.50
CA SER A 69 9.46 2.19 -0.16
C SER A 69 10.01 2.11 1.28
N PHE A 70 10.82 3.08 1.71
CA PHE A 70 11.34 3.11 3.09
C PHE A 70 10.22 3.31 4.13
N SER A 71 9.20 4.10 3.80
CA SER A 71 8.03 4.31 4.66
C SER A 71 7.27 3.01 4.94
N PHE A 72 7.32 2.04 4.02
CA PHE A 72 6.74 0.72 4.18
C PHE A 72 7.68 -0.28 4.87
N ILE A 73 8.96 -0.27 4.54
CA ILE A 73 9.94 -1.23 5.07
C ILE A 73 10.26 -0.99 6.54
N LEU A 74 10.48 0.26 6.96
CA LEU A 74 10.90 0.56 8.33
C LEU A 74 9.91 0.04 9.38
N PRO A 75 8.59 0.28 9.25
CA PRO A 75 7.60 -0.35 10.13
C PRO A 75 7.64 -1.89 10.10
N SER A 76 7.86 -2.50 8.92
CA SER A 76 7.94 -3.96 8.79
C SER A 76 9.18 -4.56 9.47
N LEU A 77 10.35 -3.89 9.37
CA LEU A 77 11.56 -4.30 10.07
C LEU A 77 11.38 -4.25 11.59
N LEU A 78 10.74 -3.20 12.09
CA LEU A 78 10.41 -3.09 13.51
C LEU A 78 9.49 -4.23 13.98
N THR A 79 8.49 -4.60 13.19
CA THR A 79 7.60 -5.72 13.50
C THR A 79 8.33 -7.08 13.46
N ILE A 80 9.27 -7.26 12.53
CA ILE A 80 10.13 -8.46 12.52
C ILE A 80 10.98 -8.51 13.79
N ALA A 81 11.57 -7.38 14.18
CA ALA A 81 12.37 -7.29 15.40
C ALA A 81 11.53 -7.56 16.66
N GLN A 82 10.29 -7.06 16.69
CA GLN A 82 9.31 -7.29 17.76
C GLN A 82 8.89 -8.76 17.85
N GLY A 83 8.80 -9.43 16.70
CA GLY A 83 8.38 -10.82 16.58
C GLY A 83 6.87 -11.00 16.65
N ASN A 84 6.40 -12.20 16.29
CA ASN A 84 4.98 -12.55 16.45
C ASN A 84 4.69 -13.03 17.87
N GLY A 85 3.68 -12.47 18.50
CA GLY A 85 2.99 -13.16 19.58
C GLY A 85 2.49 -14.52 19.07
N ARG A 86 2.86 -15.62 19.74
CA ARG A 86 2.44 -16.97 19.36
C ARG A 86 1.08 -17.26 19.96
N LEU A 87 0.13 -17.69 19.13
CA LEU A 87 -1.15 -18.25 19.56
C LEU A 87 -0.94 -19.73 19.93
N HIS A 88 -1.21 -20.08 21.18
CA HIS A 88 -1.29 -21.46 21.67
C HIS A 88 -2.72 -21.76 22.08
N CYS A 89 -3.26 -22.88 21.58
CA CYS A 89 -4.55 -23.39 22.03
C CYS A 89 -4.30 -24.38 23.15
N ILE A 90 -4.77 -24.08 24.36
CA ILE A 90 -4.76 -25.02 25.48
C ILE A 90 -6.18 -25.52 25.76
N GLU A 91 -6.32 -26.73 26.28
CA GLU A 91 -7.63 -27.23 26.73
C GLU A 91 -8.03 -26.48 28.02
N ALA A 92 -9.28 -26.01 28.09
CA ALA A 92 -9.77 -25.34 29.29
C ALA A 92 -9.77 -26.32 30.48
N ILE A 93 -9.22 -25.87 31.61
CA ILE A 93 -9.00 -26.68 32.82
C ILE A 93 -10.32 -27.24 33.41
N ASN A 94 -11.47 -26.67 33.04
CA ASN A 94 -12.80 -27.02 33.56
C ASN A 94 -13.52 -28.17 32.82
N GLY A 95 -12.82 -29.03 32.06
CA GLY A 95 -13.42 -30.26 31.51
C GLY A 95 -14.52 -30.06 30.46
N THR A 96 -14.74 -28.84 29.99
CA THR A 96 -15.46 -28.60 28.74
C THR A 96 -14.45 -28.78 27.60
N ASN A 97 -14.83 -29.47 26.52
CA ASN A 97 -14.04 -29.61 25.27
C ASN A 97 -13.83 -28.27 24.52
N LYS A 98 -13.65 -27.16 25.25
CA LYS A 98 -13.37 -25.84 24.74
C LYS A 98 -11.87 -25.60 24.90
N THR A 99 -11.22 -25.32 23.79
CA THR A 99 -9.83 -24.88 23.75
C THR A 99 -9.77 -23.37 23.82
N GLU A 100 -8.99 -22.85 24.75
CA GLU A 100 -8.78 -21.41 24.93
C GLU A 100 -7.51 -20.95 24.22
N ALA A 101 -7.60 -19.76 23.62
CA ALA A 101 -6.51 -19.10 22.92
C ALA A 101 -5.63 -18.31 23.90
N ILE A 102 -4.41 -18.79 24.16
CA ILE A 102 -3.37 -18.07 24.89
C ILE A 102 -2.43 -17.38 23.91
N TYR A 103 -2.33 -16.06 24.02
CA TYR A 103 -1.41 -15.25 23.24
C TYR A 103 -0.12 -15.02 24.02
N GLN A 104 1.01 -15.48 23.48
CA GLN A 104 2.31 -15.11 24.01
C GLN A 104 2.63 -13.65 23.65
N PRO A 105 3.21 -12.88 24.58
CA PRO A 105 3.52 -11.48 24.32
C PRO A 105 4.68 -11.34 23.31
N PRO A 106 4.71 -10.25 22.53
CA PRO A 106 5.86 -9.89 21.70
C PRO A 106 7.10 -9.57 22.54
N ARG A 107 8.28 -9.50 21.89
CA ARG A 107 9.56 -9.20 22.57
C ARG A 107 9.58 -7.85 23.27
N PHE A 108 8.83 -6.88 22.74
CA PHE A 108 8.64 -5.57 23.35
C PHE A 108 7.21 -5.08 23.10
N SER A 109 6.75 -4.14 23.92
CA SER A 109 5.39 -3.61 23.88
C SER A 109 5.10 -2.78 22.62
N VAL A 110 3.83 -2.76 22.20
CA VAL A 110 3.31 -1.94 21.10
C VAL A 110 3.60 -0.44 21.31
N SER A 111 3.66 0.04 22.56
CA SER A 111 4.03 1.43 22.84
C SER A 111 5.47 1.77 22.43
N ILE A 112 6.41 0.84 22.61
CA ILE A 112 7.81 1.02 22.19
C ILE A 112 7.90 1.05 20.67
N TYR A 113 7.13 0.19 19.98
CA TYR A 113 7.02 0.20 18.53
C TYR A 113 6.60 1.58 17.99
N PHE A 114 5.52 2.15 18.53
CA PHE A 114 5.05 3.47 18.11
C PHE A 114 6.01 4.60 18.50
N LEU A 115 6.72 4.48 19.63
CA LEU A 115 7.78 5.42 19.98
C LEU A 115 8.94 5.39 18.97
N CYS A 116 9.37 4.21 18.54
CA CYS A 116 10.40 4.07 17.51
C CYS A 116 9.94 4.70 16.18
N LEU A 117 8.70 4.45 15.76
CA LEU A 117 8.14 5.09 14.57
C LEU A 117 8.08 6.61 14.70
N PHE A 118 7.65 7.12 15.85
CA PHE A 118 7.64 8.55 16.12
C PHE A 118 9.04 9.16 15.99
N LEU A 119 10.06 8.54 16.60
CA LEU A 119 11.44 9.00 16.51
C LEU A 119 11.94 9.03 15.06
N ILE A 120 11.70 7.96 14.27
CA ILE A 120 12.07 7.91 12.85
C ILE A 120 11.40 9.06 12.07
N LEU A 121 10.11 9.30 12.30
CA LEU A 121 9.37 10.38 11.63
C LEU A 121 9.88 11.76 12.06
N THR A 122 10.22 11.96 13.33
CA THR A 122 10.81 13.23 13.80
C THR A 122 12.19 13.48 13.20
N ILE A 123 13.06 12.46 13.09
CA ILE A 123 14.35 12.58 12.43
C ILE A 123 14.15 12.98 10.96
N SER A 124 13.22 12.32 10.25
CA SER A 124 12.87 12.67 8.88
C SER A 124 12.38 14.12 8.76
N LEU A 125 11.58 14.60 9.71
CA LEU A 125 11.11 15.98 9.74
C LEU A 125 12.25 16.98 9.98
N ILE A 126 13.14 16.68 10.94
CA ILE A 126 14.31 17.51 11.24
C ILE A 126 15.22 17.59 10.01
N SER A 127 15.50 16.46 9.35
CA SER A 127 16.26 16.44 8.09
C SER A 127 15.64 17.33 7.01
N PHE A 128 14.31 17.28 6.85
CA PHE A 128 13.61 18.12 5.89
C PHE A 128 13.69 19.62 6.23
N VAL A 129 13.54 19.99 7.50
CA VAL A 129 13.67 21.38 7.96
C VAL A 129 15.10 21.89 7.78
N LEU A 130 16.10 21.06 8.10
CA LEU A 130 17.51 21.40 7.89
C LEU A 130 17.81 21.61 6.40
N LEU A 131 17.33 20.73 5.52
CA LEU A 131 17.47 20.88 4.06
C LEU A 131 16.89 22.21 3.55
N ARG A 132 15.77 22.67 4.13
CA ARG A 132 15.16 23.97 3.81
C ARG A 132 16.01 25.15 4.26
N TRP A 133 16.71 25.04 5.38
CA TRP A 133 17.54 26.12 5.93
C TRP A 133 18.96 26.14 5.37
N THR A 134 19.47 25.01 4.90
CA THR A 134 20.78 24.95 4.26
C THR A 134 20.73 25.50 2.83
N THR A 135 21.74 26.29 2.45
CA THR A 135 21.96 26.77 1.07
C THR A 135 22.29 25.66 0.07
N ILE A 136 22.46 24.41 0.51
CA ILE A 136 22.77 23.25 -0.33
C ILE A 136 21.73 23.09 -1.45
N THR A 137 20.44 23.20 -1.11
CA THR A 137 19.34 23.12 -2.09
C THR A 137 19.37 24.30 -3.07
N ARG A 138 19.68 25.52 -2.60
CA ARG A 138 19.82 26.70 -3.47
C ARG A 138 20.97 26.56 -4.46
N ASN A 139 22.10 26.01 -4.02
CA ASN A 139 23.29 25.84 -4.85
C ASN A 139 23.12 24.69 -5.84
N ALA A 140 22.49 23.57 -5.45
CA ALA A 140 22.15 22.46 -6.34
C ALA A 140 21.20 22.93 -7.47
N TYR A 141 20.20 23.75 -7.13
CA TYR A 141 19.23 24.30 -8.09
C TYR A 141 19.90 25.15 -9.19
N HIS A 142 20.97 25.90 -8.86
CA HIS A 142 21.68 26.73 -9.83
C HIS A 142 22.60 25.93 -10.76
N THR A 143 23.23 24.86 -10.27
CA THR A 143 24.13 24.02 -11.07
C THR A 143 23.37 23.04 -11.99
N GLU A 144 22.19 22.55 -11.56
CA GLU A 144 21.35 21.66 -12.38
C GLU A 144 20.54 22.43 -13.43
N SER A 145 20.21 23.70 -13.25
CA SER A 145 19.38 24.49 -14.19
C SER A 145 19.98 24.66 -15.59
N GLU A 146 21.30 24.74 -15.75
CA GLU A 146 21.92 24.90 -17.08
C GLU A 146 22.04 23.55 -17.82
N THR A 147 22.32 22.47 -17.10
CA THR A 147 22.48 21.13 -17.68
C THR A 147 21.13 20.43 -17.94
N SER A 148 20.11 20.72 -17.13
CA SER A 148 18.79 20.12 -17.25
C SER A 148 17.95 20.73 -18.37
N LEU A 149 18.14 21.99 -18.77
CA LEU A 149 17.41 22.60 -19.89
C LEU A 149 17.73 21.90 -21.23
N GLU A 150 19.00 21.54 -21.49
CA GLU A 150 19.38 20.76 -22.68
C GLU A 150 18.79 19.33 -22.63
N ILE A 151 18.81 18.69 -21.46
CA ILE A 151 18.24 17.34 -21.28
C ILE A 151 16.72 17.35 -21.48
N ILE A 152 16.03 18.40 -21.01
CA ILE A 152 14.58 18.59 -21.16
C ILE A 152 14.20 18.72 -22.64
N ASP A 153 14.93 19.51 -23.44
CA ASP A 153 14.67 19.58 -24.89
C ASP A 153 14.89 18.23 -25.60
N THR A 154 15.85 17.42 -25.15
CA THR A 154 16.00 16.03 -25.64
C THR A 154 14.95 15.03 -25.12
N ILE A 155 14.36 15.23 -23.94
CA ILE A 155 13.30 14.37 -23.39
C ILE A 155 11.93 14.72 -23.99
N TYR A 156 11.65 16.01 -24.23
CA TYR A 156 10.42 16.49 -24.87
C TYR A 156 10.39 16.24 -26.38
N SER A 157 11.55 16.06 -27.03
CA SER A 157 11.65 15.79 -28.47
C SER A 157 11.45 14.33 -28.88
N GLN A 158 11.24 13.40 -27.94
CA GLN A 158 10.91 12.00 -28.26
C GLN A 158 9.42 11.84 -28.58
N PRO A 159 9.02 11.51 -29.83
CA PRO A 159 7.61 11.40 -30.17
C PRO A 159 7.07 10.02 -29.80
N LYS A 160 6.27 9.98 -28.75
CA LYS A 160 4.96 9.31 -28.73
C LYS A 160 4.16 9.89 -27.58
N SER A 161 3.55 11.06 -27.84
CA SER A 161 2.52 11.59 -26.97
C SER A 161 1.42 10.52 -26.84
N LEU A 162 1.22 10.06 -25.61
CA LEU A 162 0.12 9.18 -25.27
C LEU A 162 -1.18 9.85 -25.74
N THR A 163 -2.04 9.14 -26.46
CA THR A 163 -3.33 9.72 -26.85
C THR A 163 -4.13 10.05 -25.60
N THR A 164 -4.81 11.19 -25.57
CA THR A 164 -5.67 11.60 -24.44
C THR A 164 -6.59 10.47 -23.95
N PRO A 165 -7.29 9.69 -24.80
CA PRO A 165 -8.08 8.55 -24.32
C PRO A 165 -7.25 7.46 -23.65
N SER A 166 -6.04 7.17 -24.15
CA SER A 166 -5.14 6.19 -23.51
C SER A 166 -4.66 6.67 -22.15
N TYR A 167 -4.40 7.96 -22.00
CA TYR A 167 -4.01 8.58 -20.73
C TYR A 167 -5.16 8.53 -19.71
N ILE A 168 -6.37 8.85 -20.12
CA ILE A 168 -7.57 8.74 -19.28
C ILE A 168 -7.77 7.28 -18.85
N LEU A 169 -7.70 6.32 -19.78
CA LEU A 169 -7.83 4.90 -19.46
C LEU A 169 -6.77 4.44 -18.45
N LEU A 170 -5.49 4.80 -18.66
CA LEU A 170 -4.42 4.44 -17.72
C LEU A 170 -4.60 5.10 -16.35
N SER A 171 -5.14 6.32 -16.31
CA SER A 171 -5.48 7.00 -15.06
C SER A 171 -6.61 6.27 -14.31
N LEU A 172 -7.68 5.89 -15.00
CA LEU A 172 -8.77 5.10 -14.41
C LEU A 172 -8.26 3.74 -13.88
N LEU A 173 -7.41 3.06 -14.65
CA LEU A 173 -6.76 1.82 -14.22
C LEU A 173 -5.85 2.03 -13.01
N CYS A 174 -5.16 3.18 -12.91
CA CYS A 174 -4.37 3.52 -11.72
C CYS A 174 -5.24 3.70 -10.47
N SER A 175 -6.40 4.34 -10.60
CA SER A 175 -7.37 4.45 -9.50
C SER A 175 -7.85 3.06 -9.07
N TYR A 176 -8.21 2.19 -10.02
CA TYR A 176 -8.56 0.80 -9.73
C TYR A 176 -7.44 0.02 -9.03
N ILE A 177 -6.19 0.11 -9.51
CA ILE A 177 -5.06 -0.54 -8.86
C ILE A 177 -4.91 -0.04 -7.42
N SER A 178 -5.02 1.28 -7.22
CA SER A 178 -4.85 1.90 -5.90
C SER A 178 -5.99 1.51 -4.94
N SER A 179 -7.21 1.37 -5.46
CA SER A 179 -8.36 0.89 -4.67
C SER A 179 -8.17 -0.55 -4.21
N VAL A 180 -7.62 -1.41 -5.06
CA VAL A 180 -7.33 -2.80 -4.71
C VAL A 180 -6.17 -2.90 -3.72
N VAL A 181 -5.01 -2.30 -4.03
CA VAL A 181 -3.77 -2.48 -3.27
C VAL A 181 -3.81 -1.80 -1.91
N PHE A 182 -4.35 -0.58 -1.84
CA PHE A 182 -4.34 0.23 -0.61
C PHE A 182 -5.71 0.32 0.08
N GLY A 183 -6.78 -0.17 -0.56
CA GLY A 183 -8.11 -0.30 0.03
C GLY A 183 -8.44 -1.76 0.36
N PHE A 184 -8.80 -2.54 -0.67
CA PHE A 184 -9.34 -3.89 -0.48
C PHE A 184 -8.38 -4.87 0.16
N LEU A 185 -7.15 -5.03 -0.36
CA LEU A 185 -6.19 -6.02 0.17
C LEU A 185 -5.86 -5.76 1.64
N LEU A 186 -5.84 -4.48 2.05
CA LEU A 186 -5.68 -4.12 3.45
C LEU A 186 -6.85 -4.63 4.30
N ALA A 187 -8.09 -4.32 3.89
CA ALA A 187 -9.30 -4.68 4.61
C ALA A 187 -9.54 -6.20 4.70
N ILE A 188 -9.33 -6.93 3.60
CA ILE A 188 -9.61 -8.37 3.53
C ILE A 188 -8.48 -9.25 4.04
N SER A 189 -7.30 -8.69 4.34
CA SER A 189 -6.12 -9.45 4.76
C SER A 189 -6.39 -10.39 5.93
N SER A 190 -7.16 -9.92 6.92
CA SER A 190 -7.63 -10.70 8.06
C SER A 190 -8.45 -11.91 7.63
N TYR A 191 -9.47 -11.69 6.80
CA TYR A 191 -10.40 -12.72 6.33
C TYR A 191 -9.78 -13.71 5.33
N ALA A 192 -8.82 -13.27 4.51
CA ALA A 192 -8.18 -14.12 3.52
C ALA A 192 -7.09 -15.02 4.13
N LEU A 193 -6.33 -14.52 5.10
CA LEU A 193 -5.10 -15.17 5.57
C LEU A 193 -5.22 -15.83 6.94
N MET A 194 -5.99 -15.28 7.88
CA MET A 194 -6.12 -15.88 9.22
C MET A 194 -6.78 -17.26 9.23
N PRO A 195 -7.73 -17.61 8.35
CA PRO A 195 -8.28 -18.97 8.33
C PRO A 195 -7.22 -20.05 8.12
N TYR A 196 -6.12 -19.74 7.41
CA TYR A 196 -4.99 -20.64 7.17
C TYR A 196 -3.94 -20.64 8.30
N GLY A 197 -4.16 -19.84 9.35
CA GLY A 197 -3.35 -19.80 10.56
C GLY A 197 -2.70 -18.44 10.82
N HIS A 198 -2.48 -18.15 12.11
CA HIS A 198 -1.89 -16.89 12.56
C HIS A 198 -0.50 -16.60 11.96
N LYS A 199 0.31 -17.64 11.75
CA LYS A 199 1.62 -17.51 11.10
C LYS A 199 1.51 -17.03 9.65
N ILE A 200 0.49 -17.51 8.93
CA ILE A 200 0.23 -17.14 7.52
C ILE A 200 -0.20 -15.68 7.44
N PHE A 201 -1.10 -15.26 8.31
CA PHE A 201 -1.47 -13.85 8.42
C PHE A 201 -0.28 -12.95 8.72
N TYR A 202 0.53 -13.30 9.73
CA TYR A 202 1.74 -12.56 10.09
C TYR A 202 2.74 -12.43 8.92
N LEU A 203 3.03 -13.52 8.22
CA LEU A 203 3.92 -13.48 7.05
C LEU A 203 3.33 -12.62 5.93
N GLY A 204 2.03 -12.78 5.65
CA GLY A 204 1.33 -12.00 4.64
C GLY A 204 1.41 -10.50 4.89
N THR A 205 1.10 -10.04 6.10
CA THR A 205 1.10 -8.60 6.42
C THR A 205 2.49 -7.99 6.44
N ILE A 206 3.51 -8.72 6.89
CA ILE A 206 4.89 -8.20 6.97
C ILE A 206 5.56 -8.14 5.62
N ILE A 207 5.38 -9.18 4.79
CA ILE A 207 6.05 -9.30 3.50
C ILE A 207 5.36 -8.44 2.43
N SER A 208 4.06 -8.15 2.54
CA SER A 208 3.34 -7.30 1.58
C SER A 208 4.01 -5.93 1.34
N PRO A 209 4.42 -5.16 2.38
CA PRO A 209 5.29 -3.99 2.24
C PRO A 209 6.55 -4.20 1.39
N TRP A 210 7.25 -5.32 1.57
CA TRP A 210 8.46 -5.63 0.81
C TRP A 210 8.19 -5.91 -0.66
N MET A 211 7.04 -6.51 -0.98
CA MET A 211 6.64 -6.73 -2.37
C MET A 211 6.51 -5.42 -3.14
N LEU A 212 5.98 -4.37 -2.51
CA LEU A 212 5.90 -3.03 -3.10
C LEU A 212 7.30 -2.42 -3.33
N THR A 213 8.26 -2.67 -2.46
CA THR A 213 9.65 -2.22 -2.68
C THR A 213 10.36 -3.01 -3.77
N ILE A 214 10.14 -4.33 -3.86
CA ILE A 214 10.68 -5.15 -4.95
C ILE A 214 10.13 -4.64 -6.29
N VAL A 215 8.84 -4.35 -6.36
CA VAL A 215 8.20 -3.71 -7.52
C VAL A 215 8.89 -2.40 -7.88
N TRP A 216 9.19 -1.56 -6.90
CA TRP A 216 9.93 -0.32 -7.13
C TRP A 216 11.32 -0.58 -7.71
N ALA A 217 12.08 -1.52 -7.14
CA ALA A 217 13.41 -1.89 -7.63
C ALA A 217 13.35 -2.43 -9.08
N LEU A 218 12.34 -3.22 -9.41
CA LEU A 218 12.08 -3.68 -10.79
C LEU A 218 11.75 -2.51 -11.73
N GLY A 219 11.01 -1.52 -11.24
CA GLY A 219 10.67 -0.29 -11.94
C GLY A 219 11.90 0.55 -12.30
N MET A 220 12.93 0.54 -11.46
CA MET A 220 14.19 1.23 -11.76
C MET A 220 14.96 0.55 -12.90
N ILE A 221 14.93 -0.79 -12.96
CA ILE A 221 15.60 -1.57 -14.02
C ILE A 221 14.86 -1.44 -15.36
N LYS A 222 13.52 -1.52 -15.33
CA LYS A 222 12.65 -1.34 -16.50
C LYS A 222 11.55 -0.34 -16.19
N PRO A 223 11.78 0.96 -16.43
CA PRO A 223 10.83 2.02 -16.06
C PRO A 223 9.63 2.11 -16.99
N VAL A 224 9.73 1.60 -18.22
CA VAL A 224 8.66 1.70 -19.21
C VAL A 224 8.40 0.34 -19.84
N LEU A 225 7.15 -0.10 -19.78
CA LEU A 225 6.64 -1.22 -20.57
C LEU A 225 5.71 -0.71 -21.66
N ARG A 226 5.62 -1.45 -22.76
CA ARG A 226 4.55 -1.23 -23.75
C ARG A 226 3.18 -1.41 -23.07
N GLN A 227 2.24 -0.52 -23.38
CA GLN A 227 0.88 -0.53 -22.80
C GLN A 227 0.19 -1.90 -22.81
N ARG A 228 0.39 -2.71 -23.87
CA ARG A 228 -0.16 -4.07 -23.96
C ARG A 228 0.22 -4.93 -22.75
N TYR A 229 1.47 -4.88 -22.31
CA TYR A 229 1.93 -5.62 -21.13
C TYR A 229 1.39 -5.04 -19.83
N VAL A 230 1.19 -3.72 -19.75
CA VAL A 230 0.53 -3.08 -18.61
C VAL A 230 -0.88 -3.63 -18.44
N TYR A 231 -1.66 -3.70 -19.53
CA TYR A 231 -3.01 -4.28 -19.48
C TYR A 231 -2.99 -5.76 -19.10
N ILE A 232 -2.07 -6.56 -19.66
CA ILE A 232 -1.92 -7.99 -19.30
C ILE A 232 -1.64 -8.15 -17.80
N LEU A 233 -0.69 -7.40 -17.25
CA LEU A 233 -0.35 -7.46 -15.83
C LEU A 233 -1.54 -7.05 -14.93
N ILE A 234 -2.27 -6.00 -15.30
CA ILE A 234 -3.47 -5.60 -14.56
C ILE A 234 -4.51 -6.72 -14.59
N THR A 235 -4.77 -7.32 -15.76
CA THR A 235 -5.74 -8.42 -15.85
C THR A 235 -5.32 -9.63 -15.02
N LEU A 236 -4.04 -10.01 -15.04
CA LEU A 236 -3.52 -11.10 -14.20
C LEU A 236 -3.64 -10.76 -12.71
N GLY A 237 -3.30 -9.53 -12.32
CA GLY A 237 -3.45 -9.04 -10.95
C GLY A 237 -4.91 -8.99 -10.48
N SER A 238 -5.85 -8.66 -11.37
CA SER A 238 -7.28 -8.71 -11.10
C SER A 238 -7.79 -10.13 -10.89
N ILE A 239 -7.27 -11.11 -11.63
CA ILE A 239 -7.60 -12.54 -11.45
C ILE A 239 -7.12 -13.03 -10.08
N THR A 240 -5.88 -12.71 -9.70
CA THR A 240 -5.32 -13.12 -8.41
C THR A 240 -5.99 -12.39 -7.23
N PHE A 241 -6.37 -11.13 -7.42
CA PHE A 241 -7.20 -10.40 -6.47
C PHE A 241 -8.59 -11.03 -6.32
N ALA A 242 -9.26 -11.38 -7.43
CA ALA A 242 -10.56 -12.03 -7.39
C ALA A 242 -10.53 -13.36 -6.63
N PHE A 243 -9.46 -14.15 -6.79
CA PHE A 243 -9.23 -15.35 -5.97
C PHE A 243 -9.09 -15.02 -4.48
N SER A 244 -8.28 -14.00 -4.15
CA SER A 244 -8.07 -13.57 -2.76
C SER A 244 -9.38 -13.07 -2.11
N MET A 245 -10.20 -12.37 -2.88
CA MET A 245 -11.53 -11.92 -2.49
C MET A 245 -12.50 -13.10 -2.32
N TYR A 246 -12.47 -14.09 -3.21
CA TYR A 246 -13.27 -15.31 -3.08
C TYR A 246 -12.93 -16.09 -1.80
N VAL A 247 -11.64 -16.23 -1.50
CA VAL A 247 -11.15 -16.85 -0.27
C VAL A 247 -11.66 -16.09 0.96
N ALA A 248 -11.57 -14.75 0.96
CA ALA A 248 -12.10 -13.93 2.04
C ALA A 248 -13.61 -14.13 2.24
N LEU A 249 -14.40 -14.15 1.15
CA LEU A 249 -15.84 -14.37 1.19
C LEU A 249 -16.24 -15.75 1.70
N LYS A 250 -15.36 -16.76 1.56
CA LYS A 250 -15.56 -18.11 2.08
C LYS A 250 -15.04 -18.31 3.50
N SER A 251 -14.46 -17.28 4.12
CA SER A 251 -14.16 -17.30 5.56
C SER A 251 -15.45 -17.55 6.35
N PRO A 252 -15.48 -18.50 7.31
CA PRO A 252 -14.33 -19.09 8.02
C PRO A 252 -13.72 -20.38 7.41
N CYS A 253 -14.37 -21.00 6.41
CA CYS A 253 -13.93 -22.25 5.78
C CYS A 253 -13.57 -22.04 4.30
N PRO A 254 -12.46 -21.34 4.00
CA PRO A 254 -12.01 -21.19 2.62
C PRO A 254 -11.50 -22.53 2.03
N PRO A 255 -11.32 -22.61 0.70
CA PRO A 255 -10.84 -23.83 0.04
C PRO A 255 -9.47 -24.26 0.58
N TRP A 256 -9.30 -25.56 0.84
CA TRP A 256 -8.04 -26.14 1.32
C TRP A 256 -7.55 -25.59 2.67
N VAL A 257 -8.46 -25.06 3.49
CA VAL A 257 -8.17 -24.70 4.88
C VAL A 257 -7.58 -25.89 5.65
N ASP A 258 -6.74 -25.61 6.64
CA ASP A 258 -6.02 -26.59 7.47
C ASP A 258 -5.04 -27.53 6.71
N THR A 259 -4.79 -27.27 5.42
CA THR A 259 -3.75 -27.95 4.64
C THR A 259 -2.55 -27.05 4.35
N THR A 260 -1.33 -27.61 4.37
CA THR A 260 -0.11 -26.86 4.00
C THR A 260 -0.17 -26.35 2.56
N LYS A 261 -0.82 -27.10 1.66
CA LYS A 261 -1.01 -26.70 0.26
C LYS A 261 -1.82 -25.40 0.14
N GLY A 262 -2.93 -25.30 0.87
CA GLY A 262 -3.75 -24.10 0.93
C GLY A 262 -2.98 -22.89 1.46
N SER A 263 -2.26 -23.07 2.58
CA SER A 263 -1.44 -22.01 3.19
C SER A 263 -0.35 -21.46 2.26
N VAL A 264 0.35 -22.32 1.52
CA VAL A 264 1.39 -21.89 0.57
C VAL A 264 0.76 -21.21 -0.65
N LEU A 265 -0.34 -21.77 -1.18
CA LEU A 265 -1.03 -21.23 -2.34
C LEU A 265 -1.56 -19.82 -2.06
N ILE A 266 -2.23 -19.60 -0.93
CA ILE A 266 -2.79 -18.28 -0.62
C ILE A 266 -1.71 -17.23 -0.46
N LEU A 267 -0.57 -17.54 0.19
CA LEU A 267 0.55 -16.60 0.29
C LEU A 267 1.14 -16.27 -1.07
N PHE A 268 1.33 -17.27 -1.92
CA PHE A 268 1.84 -17.06 -3.27
C PHE A 268 0.90 -16.14 -4.07
N VAL A 269 -0.40 -16.43 -4.07
CA VAL A 269 -1.40 -15.61 -4.76
C VAL A 269 -1.50 -14.20 -4.16
N TRP A 270 -1.37 -14.07 -2.85
CA TRP A 270 -1.36 -12.79 -2.15
C TRP A 270 -0.19 -11.91 -2.62
N PHE A 271 1.05 -12.43 -2.55
CA PHE A 271 2.24 -11.66 -2.93
C PHE A 271 2.31 -11.36 -4.43
N ILE A 272 1.92 -12.31 -5.29
CA ILE A 272 1.93 -12.07 -6.72
C ILE A 272 0.91 -11.00 -7.12
N THR A 273 -0.20 -10.86 -6.38
CA THR A 273 -1.17 -9.77 -6.59
C THR A 273 -0.53 -8.40 -6.38
N TYR A 274 0.28 -8.23 -5.32
CA TYR A 274 1.04 -6.99 -5.08
C TYR A 274 2.03 -6.70 -6.21
N ILE A 275 2.68 -7.73 -6.76
CA ILE A 275 3.63 -7.55 -7.88
C ILE A 275 2.90 -7.16 -9.16
N PHE A 276 1.86 -7.93 -9.53
CA PHE A 276 1.12 -7.72 -10.78
C PHE A 276 0.32 -6.42 -10.81
N LEU A 277 -0.15 -5.91 -9.67
CA LEU A 277 -0.83 -4.62 -9.62
C LEU A 277 0.13 -3.47 -9.30
N GLY A 278 1.13 -3.69 -8.46
CA GLY A 278 2.10 -2.66 -8.09
C GLY A 278 2.97 -2.20 -9.26
N TYR A 279 3.45 -3.13 -10.10
CA TYR A 279 4.36 -2.77 -11.19
C TYR A 279 3.69 -1.93 -12.29
N PRO A 280 2.46 -2.26 -12.76
CA PRO A 280 1.69 -1.36 -13.61
C PRO A 280 1.48 0.04 -13.04
N ARG A 281 1.22 0.19 -11.73
CA ARG A 281 1.08 1.53 -11.10
C ARG A 281 2.33 2.38 -11.32
N LEU A 282 3.51 1.80 -11.12
CA LEU A 282 4.79 2.49 -11.34
C LEU A 282 4.97 2.87 -12.82
N VAL A 283 4.66 1.96 -13.74
CA VAL A 283 4.75 2.23 -15.18
C VAL A 283 3.76 3.33 -15.61
N ILE A 284 2.55 3.35 -15.04
CA ILE A 284 1.55 4.41 -15.28
C ILE A 284 2.07 5.76 -14.76
N ALA A 285 2.72 5.79 -13.59
CA ALA A 285 3.34 7.02 -13.09
C ALA A 285 4.38 7.57 -14.08
N ASN A 286 5.22 6.69 -14.63
CA ASN A 286 6.20 7.06 -15.65
C ASN A 286 5.55 7.56 -16.95
N TYR A 287 4.41 6.99 -17.36
CA TYR A 287 3.62 7.50 -18.47
C TYR A 287 3.02 8.88 -18.18
N ALA A 288 2.45 9.07 -16.98
CA ALA A 288 1.87 10.35 -16.57
C ALA A 288 2.92 11.46 -16.54
N ARG A 289 4.10 11.17 -15.99
CA ARG A 289 5.26 12.09 -15.96
C ARG A 289 5.67 12.56 -17.36
N ARG A 290 5.65 11.67 -18.36
CA ARG A 290 6.04 11.99 -19.75
C ARG A 290 4.95 12.69 -20.54
N HIS A 291 3.68 12.48 -20.20
CA HIS A 291 2.55 13.01 -20.97
C HIS A 291 2.25 14.48 -20.65
N SER A 292 2.40 14.90 -19.39
CA SER A 292 2.08 16.26 -18.95
C SER A 292 3.07 16.75 -17.90
N PRO A 293 3.46 18.05 -17.92
CA PRO A 293 4.30 18.63 -16.86
C PRO A 293 3.68 18.48 -15.48
N ASN A 294 2.34 18.53 -15.37
CA ASN A 294 1.60 18.31 -14.12
C ASN A 294 1.17 16.84 -13.93
N GLY A 295 1.66 15.90 -14.73
CA GLY A 295 1.17 14.52 -14.77
C GLY A 295 1.36 13.76 -13.46
N MET A 296 2.48 13.97 -12.77
CA MET A 296 2.74 13.34 -11.47
C MET A 296 1.82 13.85 -10.36
N PHE A 297 1.42 15.13 -10.41
CA PHE A 297 0.43 15.68 -9.49
C PHE A 297 -0.93 14.98 -9.67
N TRP A 298 -1.41 14.88 -10.92
CA TRP A 298 -2.66 14.21 -11.23
C TRP A 298 -2.62 12.70 -10.95
N PHE A 299 -1.48 12.05 -11.18
CA PHE A 299 -1.25 10.68 -10.75
C PHE A 299 -1.42 10.53 -9.23
N GLY A 300 -0.84 11.44 -8.44
CA GLY A 300 -0.99 11.44 -6.97
C GLY A 300 -2.44 11.62 -6.53
N VAL A 301 -3.18 12.57 -7.14
CA VAL A 301 -4.63 12.75 -6.90
C VAL A 301 -5.39 11.46 -7.21
N GLN A 302 -5.12 10.84 -8.37
CA GLN A 302 -5.79 9.63 -8.82
C GLN A 302 -5.55 8.43 -7.89
N VAL A 303 -4.32 8.28 -7.36
CA VAL A 303 -3.97 7.24 -6.40
C VAL A 303 -4.79 7.39 -5.12
N GLN A 304 -4.88 8.61 -4.56
CA GLN A 304 -5.62 8.84 -3.32
C GLN A 304 -7.13 8.72 -3.51
N CYS A 305 -7.67 9.20 -4.64
CA CYS A 305 -9.06 8.96 -4.99
C CYS A 305 -9.35 7.45 -5.05
N GLY A 306 -8.50 6.68 -5.72
CA GLY A 306 -8.66 5.24 -5.84
C GLY A 306 -8.60 4.53 -4.48
N SER A 307 -7.58 4.82 -3.67
CA SER A 307 -7.42 4.18 -2.36
C SER A 307 -8.57 4.51 -1.39
N LEU A 308 -9.07 5.76 -1.41
CA LEU A 308 -10.24 6.17 -0.64
C LEU A 308 -11.53 5.48 -1.13
N MET A 309 -11.74 5.40 -2.45
CA MET A 309 -12.88 4.65 -3.00
C MET A 309 -12.83 3.18 -2.59
N GLY A 310 -11.65 2.56 -2.65
CA GLY A 310 -11.44 1.17 -2.24
C GLY A 310 -11.66 0.96 -0.74
N SER A 311 -11.14 1.87 0.10
CA SER A 311 -11.29 1.76 1.55
C SER A 311 -12.75 1.94 1.98
N ILE A 312 -13.48 2.91 1.43
CA ILE A 312 -14.92 3.09 1.68
C ILE A 312 -15.69 1.84 1.24
N ALA A 313 -15.46 1.34 0.03
CA ALA A 313 -16.16 0.17 -0.48
C ALA A 313 -15.88 -1.07 0.39
N SER A 314 -14.61 -1.33 0.73
CA SER A 314 -14.23 -2.46 1.56
C SER A 314 -14.75 -2.34 3.01
N TYR A 315 -14.77 -1.13 3.58
CA TYR A 315 -15.37 -0.86 4.88
C TYR A 315 -16.86 -1.17 4.89
N LEU A 316 -17.62 -0.70 3.88
CA LEU A 316 -19.05 -1.00 3.78
C LEU A 316 -19.30 -2.50 3.66
N MET A 317 -18.47 -3.23 2.92
CA MET A 317 -18.58 -4.68 2.77
C MET A 317 -18.33 -5.44 4.08
N VAL A 318 -17.37 -4.98 4.88
CA VAL A 318 -16.98 -5.60 6.15
C VAL A 318 -17.95 -5.24 7.27
N GLU A 319 -18.29 -3.96 7.42
CA GLU A 319 -19.01 -3.46 8.60
C GLU A 319 -20.53 -3.40 8.39
N ASN A 320 -20.97 -2.82 7.28
CA ASN A 320 -22.41 -2.59 7.04
C ASN A 320 -23.10 -3.81 6.46
N PHE A 321 -22.48 -4.44 5.44
CA PHE A 321 -23.06 -5.61 4.78
C PHE A 321 -22.68 -6.94 5.44
N ALA A 322 -21.71 -6.93 6.37
CA ALA A 322 -21.24 -8.11 7.10
C ALA A 322 -20.98 -9.33 6.19
N LEU A 323 -20.39 -9.10 5.00
CA LEU A 323 -20.20 -10.15 4.00
C LEU A 323 -19.15 -11.19 4.41
N PHE A 324 -18.27 -10.83 5.34
CA PHE A 324 -17.17 -11.67 5.79
C PHE A 324 -17.39 -12.12 7.22
N HIS A 325 -17.11 -13.39 7.49
CA HIS A 325 -17.28 -13.99 8.80
C HIS A 325 -15.91 -14.37 9.38
N GLU A 326 -15.68 -14.04 10.66
CA GLU A 326 -14.46 -14.38 11.37
C GLU A 326 -14.43 -15.86 11.78
N ARG A 327 -13.25 -16.49 11.73
CA ARG A 327 -13.02 -17.83 12.31
C ARG A 327 -12.58 -17.62 13.76
N ARG A 328 -13.31 -18.16 14.73
CA ARG A 328 -12.89 -18.09 16.14
C ARG A 328 -11.59 -18.87 16.34
N PRO A 329 -10.61 -18.29 17.05
CA PRO A 329 -9.36 -18.97 17.32
C PRO A 329 -9.62 -20.23 18.15
N CYS A 330 -8.90 -21.30 17.84
CA CYS A 330 -8.97 -22.59 18.53
C CYS A 330 -10.32 -23.32 18.42
N GLU A 331 -11.30 -22.85 17.64
CA GLU A 331 -12.53 -23.62 17.42
C GLU A 331 -12.30 -24.69 16.33
N ARG A 332 -12.48 -25.98 16.67
CA ARG A 332 -12.45 -27.07 15.69
C ARG A 332 -13.73 -27.05 14.87
N ILE A 333 -13.76 -26.19 13.86
CA ILE A 333 -14.81 -26.21 12.83
C ILE A 333 -14.41 -27.27 11.80
N ALA A 334 -15.29 -28.25 11.57
CA ALA A 334 -15.14 -29.17 10.44
C ALA A 334 -15.44 -28.41 9.15
N CYS A 335 -14.37 -28.00 8.49
CA CYS A 335 -14.33 -27.63 7.09
C CYS A 335 -13.80 -28.85 6.30
#